data_AF-A0A2D5S8M3-F1
#
_entry.id   AF-A0A2D5S8M3-F1
#
_cell.length_a   1.000
_cell.length_b   1.000
_cell.length_c   1.000
_cell.angle_alpha   90.00
_cell.angle_beta   90.00
_cell.angle_gamma   90.00
#
_symmetry.space_group_name_H-M   'P 1'
#
loop_
_entity.id
_entity.type
_entity.pdbx_description
1 polymer ?
#
loop_
_entity_poly.entity_id
_entity_poly.type
_entity_poly.pdbx_seq_one_letter_code
_entity_poly.pdbx_strand_id
1 'polypeptide(L)'
;MSLRVALPSSAMLLVWALSTLACITATHAQSFSSAPYEPHLFERLEAAERRIQQLEAAPQARMFPAHARESTLDSFHHRLSELERVWEQDAQAEAKKQVGSAGKPSLKINGRIHLDYWNFTNDSPGIGFFEHPDAGDNFGTDPEDRIFFRRVRLKFEGDLFETMLYRMQFDLNTTDSGEMKDMYIGFKELPILGTLLIGNQKRPIGMDHLNSSRFNVFIERPLVVEAFNEDARRLGIAAY
;
A
#
# COMPACT_ATOMS: atom_id res chain seq x y z
N MET A 1 19.45 24.60 -40.44
CA MET A 1 18.26 24.97 -39.65
C MET A 1 17.05 24.29 -40.29
N SER A 2 16.75 23.06 -39.86
CA SER A 2 15.66 22.23 -40.42
C SER A 2 14.65 21.98 -39.32
N LEU A 3 13.50 22.65 -39.41
CA LEU A 3 12.38 22.53 -38.48
C LEU A 3 11.73 21.14 -38.69
N ARG A 4 11.82 20.25 -37.71
CA ARG A 4 10.97 19.03 -37.66
C ARG A 4 9.75 19.35 -36.81
N VAL A 5 8.59 19.49 -37.46
CA VAL A 5 7.29 19.56 -36.79
C VAL A 5 6.81 18.13 -36.56
N ALA A 6 6.61 17.76 -35.29
CA ALA A 6 6.02 16.49 -34.91
C ALA A 6 4.48 16.60 -34.97
N LEU A 7 3.84 15.77 -35.79
CA LEU A 7 2.38 15.62 -35.86
C LEU A 7 1.89 14.57 -34.85
N PRO A 8 0.66 14.69 -34.31
CA PRO A 8 0.18 13.91 -33.17
C PRO A 8 -0.25 12.47 -33.53
N SER A 9 -0.07 11.59 -32.56
CA SER A 9 -0.21 10.12 -32.58
C SER A 9 -1.61 9.55 -32.83
N SER A 10 -2.57 10.35 -33.29
CA SER A 10 -3.98 9.93 -33.51
C SER A 10 -4.31 9.58 -34.97
N ALA A 11 -3.45 9.92 -35.94
CA ALA A 11 -3.67 9.57 -37.35
C ALA A 11 -3.21 8.13 -37.72
N MET A 12 -2.40 7.49 -36.87
CA MET A 12 -1.81 6.17 -37.17
C MET A 12 -2.74 4.99 -36.84
N LEU A 13 -3.68 5.19 -35.92
CA LEU A 13 -4.68 4.18 -35.53
C LEU A 13 -5.84 4.04 -36.54
N LEU A 14 -6.17 5.12 -37.27
CA LEU A 14 -7.25 5.08 -38.26
C LEU A 14 -6.83 4.38 -39.56
N VAL A 15 -5.53 4.37 -39.88
CA VAL A 15 -4.99 3.68 -41.08
C VAL A 15 -4.95 2.16 -40.88
N TRP A 16 -4.70 1.68 -39.65
CA TRP A 16 -4.74 0.24 -39.34
C TRP A 16 -6.17 -0.34 -39.32
N ALA A 17 -7.17 0.45 -38.92
CA ALA A 17 -8.57 0.01 -38.87
C ALA A 17 -9.24 -0.12 -40.25
N LEU A 18 -8.79 0.66 -41.26
CA LEU A 18 -9.32 0.55 -42.63
C LEU A 18 -8.67 -0.59 -43.43
N SER A 19 -7.43 -0.97 -43.13
CA SER A 19 -6.75 -2.11 -43.77
C SER A 19 -7.25 -3.48 -43.30
N THR A 20 -7.73 -3.61 -42.05
CA THR A 20 -8.29 -4.88 -41.55
C THR A 20 -9.70 -5.14 -42.07
N LEU A 21 -10.49 -4.10 -42.38
CA LEU A 21 -11.82 -4.25 -42.96
C LEU A 21 -11.77 -4.68 -44.45
N ALA A 22 -10.74 -4.26 -45.20
CA ALA A 22 -10.54 -4.65 -46.60
C ALA A 22 -9.99 -6.08 -46.78
N CYS A 23 -9.24 -6.60 -45.79
CA CYS A 23 -8.73 -7.99 -45.83
C CYS A 23 -9.78 -9.05 -45.50
N ILE A 24 -10.84 -8.70 -44.75
CA ILE A 24 -11.94 -9.63 -44.45
C ILE A 24 -12.88 -9.79 -45.67
N THR A 25 -13.01 -8.77 -46.51
CA THR A 25 -13.85 -8.83 -47.73
C THR A 25 -13.18 -9.54 -48.91
N ALA A 26 -11.86 -9.75 -48.89
CA ALA A 26 -11.13 -10.36 -50.01
C ALA A 26 -10.86 -11.86 -49.86
N THR A 27 -10.95 -12.43 -48.65
CA THR A 27 -10.71 -13.88 -48.41
C THR A 27 -11.97 -14.75 -48.51
N HIS A 28 -13.16 -14.18 -48.69
CA HIS A 28 -14.39 -14.94 -48.95
C HIS A 28 -14.77 -15.05 -50.43
N ALA A 29 -14.00 -14.46 -51.35
CA ALA A 29 -14.36 -14.40 -52.77
C ALA A 29 -13.90 -15.61 -53.60
N GLN A 30 -13.18 -16.58 -53.03
CA GLN A 30 -12.67 -17.74 -53.79
C GLN A 30 -12.72 -19.04 -52.99
N SER A 31 -13.92 -19.51 -52.67
CA SER A 31 -14.17 -20.92 -52.34
C SER A 31 -15.68 -21.22 -52.25
N PHE A 32 -16.37 -21.17 -53.39
CA PHE A 32 -17.57 -22.00 -53.59
C PHE A 32 -17.55 -22.58 -55.00
N SER A 33 -16.65 -23.55 -55.16
CA SER A 33 -16.77 -24.57 -56.18
C SER A 33 -18.01 -25.43 -55.86
N SER A 34 -18.96 -25.47 -56.78
CA SER A 34 -20.02 -26.49 -56.94
C SER A 34 -20.72 -26.94 -55.64
N ALA A 35 -21.80 -26.25 -55.26
CA ALA A 35 -22.78 -26.85 -54.33
C ALA A 35 -23.40 -28.10 -55.00
N PRO A 36 -23.31 -29.30 -54.41
CA PRO A 36 -24.13 -30.42 -54.82
C PRO A 36 -25.60 -30.07 -54.57
N TYR A 37 -26.46 -30.35 -55.54
CA TYR A 37 -27.90 -30.32 -55.39
C TYR A 37 -28.30 -31.25 -54.22
N GLU A 38 -28.61 -30.70 -53.05
CA GLU A 38 -29.16 -31.45 -51.92
C GLU A 38 -30.70 -31.48 -52.03
N PRO A 39 -31.32 -32.60 -52.41
CA PRO A 39 -32.77 -32.68 -52.64
C PRO A 39 -33.62 -32.58 -51.36
N HIS A 40 -33.00 -32.47 -50.16
CA HIS A 40 -33.68 -32.52 -48.86
C HIS A 40 -33.60 -31.20 -48.07
N LEU A 41 -33.12 -30.12 -48.68
CA LEU A 41 -32.95 -28.83 -48.00
C LEU A 41 -34.29 -28.22 -47.56
N PHE A 42 -35.33 -28.39 -48.39
CA PHE A 42 -36.70 -27.99 -48.08
C PHE A 42 -37.29 -28.78 -46.91
N GLU A 43 -37.04 -30.09 -46.87
CA GLU A 43 -37.51 -30.99 -45.82
C GLU A 43 -36.86 -30.68 -44.46
N ARG A 44 -35.58 -30.32 -44.47
CA ARG A 44 -34.86 -29.83 -43.28
C ARG A 44 -35.38 -28.49 -42.79
N LEU A 45 -35.74 -27.59 -43.71
CA LEU A 45 -36.31 -26.29 -43.37
C LEU A 45 -37.68 -26.47 -42.72
N GLU A 46 -38.56 -27.29 -43.31
CA GLU A 46 -39.86 -27.60 -42.73
C GLU A 46 -39.75 -28.28 -41.37
N ALA A 47 -38.79 -29.20 -41.19
CA ALA A 47 -38.55 -29.83 -39.90
C ALA A 47 -38.06 -28.82 -38.85
N ALA A 48 -37.20 -27.87 -39.24
CA ALA A 48 -36.74 -26.79 -38.38
C ALA A 48 -37.88 -25.83 -38.01
N GLU A 49 -38.72 -25.44 -38.98
CA GLU A 49 -39.89 -24.59 -38.77
C GLU A 49 -40.92 -25.27 -37.85
N ARG A 50 -41.19 -26.56 -38.05
CA ARG A 50 -42.06 -27.34 -37.14
C ARG A 50 -41.47 -27.43 -35.74
N ARG A 51 -40.16 -27.56 -35.60
CA ARG A 51 -39.50 -27.58 -34.29
C ARG A 51 -39.61 -26.22 -33.60
N ILE A 52 -39.44 -25.13 -34.33
CA ILE A 52 -39.63 -23.76 -33.81
C ILE A 52 -41.09 -23.56 -33.40
N GLN A 53 -42.06 -23.92 -34.25
CA GLN A 53 -43.48 -23.84 -33.90
C GLN A 53 -43.83 -24.71 -32.68
N GLN A 54 -43.24 -25.90 -32.53
CA GLN A 54 -43.42 -26.72 -31.33
C GLN A 54 -42.81 -26.09 -30.08
N LEU A 55 -41.67 -25.41 -30.20
CA LEU A 55 -41.03 -24.71 -29.09
C LEU A 55 -41.76 -23.41 -28.72
N GLU A 56 -42.37 -22.74 -29.69
CA GLU A 56 -43.21 -21.55 -29.50
C GLU A 56 -44.60 -21.90 -28.96
N ALA A 57 -45.17 -23.04 -29.39
CA ALA A 57 -46.46 -23.55 -28.91
C ALA A 57 -46.35 -24.28 -27.56
N ALA A 58 -45.16 -24.77 -27.19
CA ALA A 58 -44.91 -25.19 -25.83
C ALA A 58 -45.08 -23.94 -24.94
N PRO A 59 -46.01 -23.94 -23.96
CA PRO A 59 -46.06 -22.84 -23.00
C PRO A 59 -44.66 -22.78 -22.40
N GLN A 60 -44.00 -21.61 -22.53
CA GLN A 60 -42.74 -21.36 -21.85
C GLN A 60 -42.95 -21.88 -20.43
N ALA A 61 -42.31 -22.98 -20.08
CA ALA A 61 -42.02 -23.28 -18.71
C ALA A 61 -41.08 -22.15 -18.29
N ARG A 62 -41.67 -20.98 -17.99
CA ARG A 62 -41.06 -19.94 -17.21
C ARG A 62 -40.78 -20.61 -15.89
N MET A 63 -39.64 -21.29 -15.83
CA MET A 63 -39.05 -21.71 -14.58
C MET A 63 -39.04 -20.46 -13.71
N PHE A 64 -39.60 -20.64 -12.52
CA PHE A 64 -39.84 -19.68 -11.45
C PHE A 64 -41.18 -18.91 -11.55
N PRO A 65 -42.16 -19.23 -10.67
CA PRO A 65 -43.39 -18.45 -10.57
C PRO A 65 -43.06 -17.00 -10.18
N ALA A 66 -43.76 -16.02 -10.77
CA ALA A 66 -43.53 -14.59 -10.53
C ALA A 66 -43.55 -14.22 -9.02
N HIS A 67 -44.36 -14.91 -8.22
CA HIS A 67 -44.41 -14.73 -6.76
C HIS A 67 -43.13 -15.14 -6.02
N ALA A 68 -42.35 -16.10 -6.55
CA ALA A 68 -41.05 -16.45 -5.98
C ALA A 68 -40.00 -15.38 -6.28
N ARG A 69 -40.13 -14.66 -7.41
CA ARG A 69 -39.26 -13.54 -7.78
C ARG A 69 -39.58 -12.30 -6.95
N GLU A 70 -40.85 -12.00 -6.74
CA GLU A 70 -41.33 -10.86 -5.94
C GLU A 70 -40.93 -10.99 -4.47
N SER A 71 -41.15 -12.17 -3.85
CA SER A 71 -40.70 -12.43 -2.47
C SER A 71 -39.17 -12.39 -2.30
N THR A 72 -38.42 -12.83 -3.31
CA THR A 72 -36.96 -12.75 -3.30
C THR A 72 -36.49 -11.31 -3.45
N LEU A 73 -37.10 -10.51 -4.35
CA LEU A 73 -36.81 -9.09 -4.50
C LEU A 73 -37.12 -8.30 -3.22
N ASP A 74 -38.28 -8.56 -2.59
CA ASP A 74 -38.64 -7.94 -1.32
C ASP A 74 -37.64 -8.29 -0.22
N SER A 75 -37.16 -9.54 -0.17
CA SER A 75 -36.12 -9.95 0.77
C SER A 75 -34.79 -9.23 0.52
N PHE A 76 -34.43 -8.98 -0.74
CA PHE A 76 -33.22 -8.23 -1.10
C PHE A 76 -33.38 -6.74 -0.74
N HIS A 77 -34.51 -6.13 -1.03
CA HIS A 77 -34.81 -4.75 -0.65
C HIS A 77 -34.78 -4.56 0.87
N HIS A 78 -35.33 -5.51 1.64
CA HIS A 78 -35.26 -5.49 3.10
C HIS A 78 -33.81 -5.60 3.62
N ARG A 79 -33.00 -6.50 3.06
CA ARG A 79 -31.59 -6.64 3.46
C ARG A 79 -30.77 -5.42 3.08
N LEU A 80 -31.05 -4.80 1.93
CA LEU A 80 -30.37 -3.59 1.47
C LEU A 80 -30.72 -2.41 2.37
N SER A 81 -32.01 -2.20 2.66
CA SER A 81 -32.44 -1.11 3.55
C SER A 81 -31.92 -1.28 4.98
N GLU A 82 -31.83 -2.52 5.46
CA GLU A 82 -31.21 -2.81 6.75
C GLU A 82 -29.71 -2.51 6.74
N LEU A 83 -28.99 -2.88 5.67
CA LEU A 83 -27.57 -2.55 5.50
C LEU A 83 -27.33 -1.04 5.42
N GLU A 84 -28.14 -0.31 4.65
CA GLU A 84 -28.07 1.15 4.55
C GLU A 84 -28.32 1.80 5.90
N ARG A 85 -29.34 1.33 6.65
CA ARG A 85 -29.63 1.81 8.00
C ARG A 85 -28.48 1.53 8.97
N VAL A 86 -27.89 0.34 8.95
CA VAL A 86 -26.74 -0.01 9.80
C VAL A 86 -25.53 0.86 9.43
N TRP A 87 -25.27 1.05 8.13
CA TRP A 87 -24.20 1.94 7.67
C TRP A 87 -24.43 3.37 8.17
N GLU A 88 -25.62 3.93 8.00
CA GLU A 88 -25.94 5.27 8.49
C GLU A 88 -25.78 5.39 10.00
N GLN A 89 -26.20 4.37 10.75
CA GLN A 89 -26.03 4.33 12.21
C GLN A 89 -24.56 4.27 12.61
N ASP A 90 -23.75 3.45 11.94
CA ASP A 90 -22.31 3.35 12.17
C ASP A 90 -21.60 4.65 11.80
N ALA A 91 -21.95 5.26 10.66
CA ALA A 91 -21.42 6.54 10.23
C ALA A 91 -21.77 7.66 11.23
N GLN A 92 -23.00 7.69 11.74
CA GLN A 92 -23.40 8.65 12.77
C GLN A 92 -22.73 8.36 14.12
N ALA A 93 -22.53 7.10 14.48
CA ALA A 93 -21.83 6.71 15.70
C ALA A 93 -20.34 7.07 15.63
N GLU A 94 -19.69 6.87 14.48
CA GLU A 94 -18.33 7.32 14.21
C GLU A 94 -18.23 8.85 14.24
N ALA A 95 -19.14 9.56 13.58
CA ALA A 95 -19.18 11.02 13.62
C ALA A 95 -19.34 11.55 15.06
N LYS A 96 -20.22 10.94 15.88
CA LYS A 96 -20.37 11.29 17.30
C LYS A 96 -19.14 10.96 18.13
N LYS A 97 -18.46 9.84 17.87
CA LYS A 97 -17.19 9.49 18.53
C LYS A 97 -16.10 10.49 18.16
N GLN A 98 -15.97 10.82 16.87
CA GLN A 98 -15.05 11.82 16.34
C GLN A 98 -15.29 13.18 17.00
N VAL A 99 -16.53 13.68 17.03
CA VAL A 99 -16.89 14.95 17.70
C VAL A 99 -16.70 14.88 19.22
N GLY A 100 -16.98 13.73 19.85
CA GLY A 100 -16.76 13.53 21.28
C GLY A 100 -15.28 13.39 21.67
N SER A 101 -14.41 13.02 20.73
CA SER A 101 -12.94 13.01 20.87
C SER A 101 -12.28 14.28 20.35
N ALA A 102 -12.96 15.03 19.48
CA ALA A 102 -12.50 16.30 18.93
C ALA A 102 -12.22 17.26 20.09
N GLY A 103 -10.95 17.67 20.21
CA GLY A 103 -10.49 18.53 21.28
C GLY A 103 -9.92 17.82 22.52
N LYS A 104 -10.08 16.50 22.68
CA LYS A 104 -9.49 15.77 23.82
C LYS A 104 -8.06 15.34 23.49
N PRO A 105 -7.05 15.70 24.30
CA PRO A 105 -5.71 15.17 24.14
C PRO A 105 -5.71 13.66 24.21
N SER A 106 -5.11 13.00 23.21
CA SER A 106 -4.90 11.56 23.23
C SER A 106 -3.49 11.24 23.73
N LEU A 107 -3.34 10.11 24.43
CA LEU A 107 -2.05 9.62 24.90
C LEU A 107 -1.90 8.14 24.53
N LYS A 108 -0.88 7.84 23.74
CA LYS A 108 -0.45 6.49 23.39
C LYS A 108 0.95 6.28 23.95
N ILE A 109 1.07 5.34 24.88
CA ILE A 109 2.35 4.91 25.44
C ILE A 109 2.76 3.65 24.69
N ASN A 110 3.98 3.64 24.16
CA ASN A 110 4.55 2.52 23.42
C ASN A 110 6.03 2.39 23.77
N GLY A 111 6.64 1.26 23.49
CA GLY A 111 8.06 1.08 23.72
C GLY A 111 8.64 -0.07 22.94
N ARG A 112 9.94 -0.30 23.14
CA ARG A 112 10.64 -1.50 22.68
C ARG A 112 11.90 -1.72 23.50
N ILE A 113 12.24 -2.99 23.68
CA ILE A 113 13.48 -3.43 24.32
C ILE A 113 14.15 -4.38 23.32
N HIS A 114 15.39 -4.09 22.97
CA HIS A 114 16.24 -4.96 22.15
C HIS A 114 17.44 -5.36 23.01
N LEU A 115 17.55 -6.65 23.33
CA LEU A 115 18.67 -7.25 24.02
C LEU A 115 19.46 -8.08 23.03
N ASP A 116 20.77 -7.88 23.01
CA ASP A 116 21.64 -8.49 22.03
C ASP A 116 22.84 -9.14 22.69
N TYR A 117 23.26 -10.23 22.08
CA TYR A 117 24.49 -10.93 22.39
C TYR A 117 25.30 -11.06 21.12
N TRP A 118 26.53 -10.57 21.15
CA TRP A 118 27.50 -10.69 20.08
C TRP A 118 28.67 -11.55 20.58
N ASN A 119 29.03 -12.56 19.78
CA ASN A 119 30.21 -13.39 20.00
C ASN A 119 31.07 -13.39 18.75
N PHE A 120 32.39 -13.39 18.96
CA PHE A 120 33.37 -13.52 17.90
C PHE A 120 34.11 -14.85 18.08
N THR A 121 33.79 -15.85 17.26
CA THR A 121 34.47 -17.15 17.33
C THR A 121 35.85 -17.11 16.67
N ASN A 122 36.00 -16.30 15.63
CA ASN A 122 37.26 -16.03 14.93
C ASN A 122 37.24 -14.57 14.46
N ASP A 123 38.40 -13.94 14.47
CA ASP A 123 38.61 -12.58 13.99
C ASP A 123 39.83 -12.52 13.04
N SER A 124 40.04 -11.36 12.44
CA SER A 124 41.22 -11.10 11.61
C SER A 124 42.11 -10.09 12.32
N PRO A 125 43.45 -10.14 12.17
CA PRO A 125 44.36 -9.28 12.94
C PRO A 125 44.08 -7.77 12.84
N GLY A 126 43.37 -7.32 11.80
CA GLY A 126 43.00 -5.91 11.63
C GLY A 126 41.82 -5.45 12.50
N ILE A 127 40.93 -6.36 12.93
CA ILE A 127 39.70 -5.99 13.65
C ILE A 127 40.01 -5.45 15.05
N GLY A 128 40.98 -6.03 15.75
CA GLY A 128 41.40 -5.54 17.06
C GLY A 128 41.84 -4.06 17.05
N PHE A 129 42.42 -3.58 15.95
CA PHE A 129 42.81 -2.18 15.80
C PHE A 129 41.63 -1.24 15.49
N PHE A 130 40.51 -1.75 14.96
CA PHE A 130 39.30 -0.95 14.78
C PHE A 130 38.50 -0.82 16.08
N GLU A 131 38.44 -1.88 16.89
CA GLU A 131 37.76 -1.89 18.20
C GLU A 131 38.58 -1.19 19.28
N HIS A 132 39.91 -1.36 19.24
CA HIS A 132 40.85 -0.75 20.17
C HIS A 132 41.88 0.14 19.44
N PRO A 133 41.46 1.29 18.88
CA PRO A 133 42.33 2.17 18.11
C PRO A 133 43.28 3.01 18.98
N ASP A 134 42.97 3.16 20.28
CA ASP A 134 43.75 3.96 21.21
C ASP A 134 44.97 3.17 21.70
N ALA A 135 46.15 3.81 21.71
CA ALA A 135 47.43 3.23 22.09
C ALA A 135 47.59 2.97 23.61
N GLY A 136 46.59 2.34 24.23
CA GLY A 136 46.60 1.88 25.62
C GLY A 136 46.83 0.37 25.76
N ASP A 137 46.54 -0.17 26.94
CA ASP A 137 46.80 -1.57 27.29
C ASP A 137 46.08 -2.60 26.40
N ASN A 138 44.93 -2.20 25.81
CA ASN A 138 44.13 -3.04 24.91
C ASN A 138 44.40 -2.74 23.42
N PHE A 139 45.41 -1.95 23.07
CA PHE A 139 45.64 -1.55 21.67
C PHE A 139 45.83 -2.77 20.75
N GLY A 140 44.96 -2.90 19.75
CA GLY A 140 45.01 -3.99 18.78
C GLY A 140 44.64 -5.37 19.31
N THR A 141 44.09 -5.49 20.53
CA THR A 141 43.61 -6.78 21.06
C THR A 141 42.30 -7.20 20.39
N ASP A 142 42.04 -8.50 20.34
CA ASP A 142 40.87 -9.11 19.72
C ASP A 142 39.54 -8.53 20.27
N PRO A 143 38.48 -8.49 19.45
CA PRO A 143 37.17 -8.01 19.89
C PRO A 143 36.57 -8.87 21.01
N GLU A 144 36.02 -8.22 22.02
CA GLU A 144 35.35 -8.91 23.13
C GLU A 144 33.90 -9.29 22.77
N ASP A 145 33.44 -10.42 23.33
CA ASP A 145 32.02 -10.77 23.37
C ASP A 145 31.21 -9.73 24.15
N ARG A 146 30.00 -9.43 23.68
CA ARG A 146 29.16 -8.39 24.30
C ARG A 146 27.73 -8.83 24.47
N ILE A 147 27.22 -8.70 25.70
CA ILE A 147 25.79 -8.69 25.98
C ILE A 147 25.37 -7.28 26.37
N PHE A 148 24.42 -6.70 25.64
CA PHE A 148 23.99 -5.33 25.90
C PHE A 148 22.57 -5.07 25.42
N PHE A 149 21.91 -4.08 26.02
CA PHE A 149 20.69 -3.54 25.47
C PHE A 149 21.05 -2.61 24.31
N ARG A 150 20.67 -2.97 23.07
CA ARG A 150 20.82 -2.03 21.95
C ARG A 150 19.89 -0.84 22.10
N ARG A 151 18.66 -1.09 22.56
CA ARG A 151 17.59 -0.08 22.66
C ARG A 151 16.70 -0.38 23.85
N VAL A 152 16.41 0.63 24.64
CA VAL A 152 15.37 0.57 25.67
C VAL A 152 14.55 1.83 25.50
N ARG A 153 13.58 1.78 24.57
CA ARG A 153 12.84 2.98 24.17
C ARG A 153 11.47 3.04 24.78
N LEU A 154 11.17 4.20 25.33
CA LEU A 154 9.84 4.60 25.76
C LEU A 154 9.35 5.75 24.89
N LYS A 155 8.15 5.61 24.34
CA LYS A 155 7.53 6.55 23.41
C LYS A 155 6.16 6.96 23.94
N PHE A 156 5.95 8.25 24.05
CA PHE A 156 4.67 8.90 24.29
C PHE A 156 4.30 9.67 23.03
N GLU A 157 3.14 9.39 22.46
CA GLU A 157 2.66 10.12 21.30
C GLU A 157 1.15 10.29 21.36
N GLY A 158 0.65 11.29 20.66
CA GLY A 158 -0.78 11.54 20.63
C GLY A 158 -1.12 12.78 19.84
N ASP A 159 -2.40 13.06 19.83
CA ASP A 159 -3.01 14.20 19.18
C ASP A 159 -3.40 15.21 20.25
N LEU A 160 -3.03 16.47 20.02
CA LEU A 160 -3.50 17.59 20.81
C LEU A 160 -4.56 18.29 19.99
N PHE A 161 -5.75 18.48 20.54
CA PHE A 161 -6.88 19.02 19.78
C PHE A 161 -7.12 18.25 18.47
N GLU A 162 -7.68 18.90 17.45
CA GLU A 162 -7.95 18.27 16.14
C GLU A 162 -6.71 18.29 15.24
N THR A 163 -5.97 19.40 15.23
CA THR A 163 -4.93 19.66 14.23
C THR A 163 -3.50 19.59 14.77
N MET A 164 -3.28 19.29 16.05
CA MET A 164 -1.92 19.19 16.59
C MET A 164 -1.56 17.75 16.94
N LEU A 165 -0.26 17.46 16.94
CA LEU A 165 0.30 16.19 17.36
C LEU A 165 1.55 16.40 18.20
N TYR A 166 1.91 15.41 19.00
CA TYR A 166 3.16 15.40 19.72
C TYR A 166 3.78 14.01 19.73
N ARG A 167 5.11 13.97 19.82
CA ARG A 167 5.85 12.74 20.06
C ARG A 167 7.05 13.04 20.96
N MET A 168 7.16 12.26 22.02
CA MET A 168 8.29 12.24 22.94
C MET A 168 8.82 10.82 23.02
N GLN A 169 10.09 10.60 22.72
CA GLN A 169 10.74 9.29 22.75
C GLN A 169 12.09 9.40 23.43
N PHE A 170 12.30 8.55 24.42
CA PHE A 170 13.55 8.43 25.16
C PHE A 170 14.17 7.05 24.88
N ASP A 171 15.49 7.00 24.74
CA ASP A 171 16.29 5.76 24.72
C ASP A 171 17.07 5.68 26.03
N LEU A 172 16.90 4.58 26.75
CA LEU A 172 17.48 4.32 28.08
C LEU A 172 18.41 3.10 28.01
N ASN A 173 19.08 2.91 26.87
CA ASN A 173 19.97 1.77 26.63
C ASN A 173 21.33 1.91 27.34
N THR A 174 21.65 3.10 27.82
CA THR A 174 22.86 3.40 28.58
C THR A 174 22.49 3.67 30.04
N THR A 175 23.31 3.19 30.98
CA THR A 175 23.03 3.33 32.42
C THR A 175 23.20 4.76 32.92
N ASP A 176 24.12 5.51 32.30
CA ASP A 176 24.57 6.81 32.83
C ASP A 176 23.71 8.00 32.36
N SER A 177 23.09 7.89 31.18
CA SER A 177 22.24 8.94 30.64
C SER A 177 21.22 8.41 29.64
N GLY A 178 20.03 9.01 29.66
CA GLY A 178 18.99 8.76 28.67
C GLY A 178 19.10 9.72 27.49
N GLU A 179 18.90 9.22 26.28
CA GLU A 179 18.98 10.01 25.06
C GLU A 179 17.58 10.39 24.56
N MET A 180 17.39 11.66 24.22
CA MET A 180 16.18 12.12 23.55
C MET A 180 16.24 11.75 22.06
N LYS A 181 15.29 10.94 21.60
CA LYS A 181 15.14 10.60 20.18
C LYS A 181 14.14 11.57 19.55
N ASP A 182 12.92 11.13 19.28
CA ASP A 182 11.90 11.99 18.69
C ASP A 182 11.28 12.89 19.79
N MET A 183 11.46 14.20 19.69
CA MET A 183 10.96 15.19 20.65
C MET A 183 10.42 16.40 19.89
N TYR A 184 9.16 16.33 19.48
CA TYR A 184 8.57 17.39 18.65
C TYR A 184 7.07 17.55 18.87
N ILE A 185 6.58 18.73 18.51
CA ILE A 185 5.16 19.06 18.33
C ILE A 185 4.95 19.32 16.84
N GLY A 186 3.76 18.98 16.34
CA GLY A 186 3.39 19.21 14.96
C GLY A 186 1.99 19.76 14.79
N PHE A 187 1.76 20.33 13.62
CA PHE A 187 0.49 20.86 13.14
C PHE A 187 0.15 20.17 11.83
N LYS A 188 -1.04 19.59 11.75
CA LYS A 188 -1.59 18.90 10.59
C LYS A 188 -2.49 19.86 9.82
N GLU A 189 -2.87 19.44 8.61
CA GLU A 189 -3.92 20.09 7.80
C GLU A 189 -3.59 21.54 7.42
N LEU A 190 -2.31 21.85 7.25
CA LEU A 190 -1.88 23.16 6.75
C LEU A 190 -2.10 23.24 5.23
N PRO A 191 -2.73 24.33 4.71
CA PRO A 191 -3.14 24.41 3.30
C PRO A 191 -2.04 24.22 2.26
N ILE A 192 -0.79 24.56 2.59
CA ILE A 192 0.37 24.45 1.69
C ILE A 192 1.36 23.39 2.19
N LEU A 193 1.60 23.36 3.49
CA LEU A 193 2.68 22.58 4.09
C LEU A 193 2.27 21.16 4.53
N GLY A 194 0.97 20.82 4.45
CA GLY A 194 0.46 19.54 4.93
C GLY A 194 0.66 19.41 6.43
N THR A 195 1.71 18.69 6.84
CA THR A 195 2.12 18.58 8.25
C THR A 195 3.42 19.33 8.52
N LEU A 196 3.39 20.27 9.47
CA LEU A 196 4.57 20.96 9.98
C LEU A 196 4.99 20.34 11.30
N LEU A 197 6.26 19.95 11.43
CA LEU A 197 6.86 19.43 12.65
C LEU A 197 7.97 20.35 13.13
N ILE A 198 7.97 20.66 14.44
CA ILE A 198 8.94 21.53 15.09
C ILE A 198 9.51 20.78 16.29
N GLY A 199 10.81 20.51 16.28
CA GLY A 199 11.51 19.82 17.37
C GLY A 199 12.64 18.91 16.89
N ASN A 200 13.08 18.02 17.78
CA ASN A 200 14.08 17.01 17.46
C ASN A 200 13.45 15.84 16.71
N GLN A 201 13.84 15.64 15.45
CA GLN A 201 13.22 14.66 14.57
C GLN A 201 14.21 14.11 13.56
N LYS A 202 13.86 12.98 12.93
CA LYS A 202 14.69 12.37 11.89
C LYS A 202 14.83 13.28 10.68
N ARG A 203 16.02 13.32 10.10
CA ARG A 203 16.27 13.92 8.80
C ARG A 203 15.61 13.07 7.71
N PRO A 204 14.99 13.68 6.68
CA PRO A 204 14.40 12.97 5.56
C PRO A 204 15.46 12.49 4.56
N ILE A 205 16.44 11.72 5.05
CA ILE A 205 17.57 11.21 4.27
C ILE A 205 17.67 9.72 4.52
N GLY A 206 17.55 8.93 3.45
CA GLY A 206 17.65 7.47 3.51
C GLY A 206 16.40 6.80 4.06
N MET A 207 15.87 5.84 3.29
CA MET A 207 14.68 5.08 3.69
C MET A 207 14.94 4.27 4.98
N ASP A 208 16.15 3.74 5.14
CA ASP A 208 16.48 2.89 6.29
C ASP A 208 16.54 3.67 7.63
N HIS A 209 16.99 4.92 7.61
CA HIS A 209 16.90 5.81 8.77
C HIS A 209 15.48 6.26 9.04
N LEU A 210 14.68 6.54 8.01
CA LEU A 210 13.27 6.91 8.16
C LEU A 210 12.42 5.75 8.69
N ASN A 211 12.70 4.53 8.24
CA ASN A 211 12.03 3.32 8.72
C ASN A 211 12.21 3.14 10.23
N SER A 212 11.21 2.53 10.86
CA SER A 212 11.30 2.18 12.26
C SER A 212 12.31 1.05 12.44
N SER A 213 13.27 1.22 13.35
CA SER A 213 14.20 0.14 13.71
C SER A 213 13.53 -1.09 14.33
N ARG A 214 12.20 -1.08 14.53
CA ARG A 214 11.43 -2.28 14.92
C ARG A 214 11.26 -3.23 13.73
N PHE A 215 11.24 -2.70 12.52
CA PHE A 215 10.94 -3.41 11.28
C PHE A 215 12.13 -3.41 10.32
N ASN A 216 13.35 -3.23 10.86
CA ASN A 216 14.56 -3.43 10.07
C ASN A 216 14.74 -4.93 9.83
N VAL A 217 15.18 -5.28 8.61
CA VAL A 217 15.42 -6.68 8.23
C VAL A 217 16.68 -7.22 8.91
N PHE A 218 17.73 -6.39 8.97
CA PHE A 218 18.97 -6.69 9.66
C PHE A 218 18.98 -6.10 11.09
N ILE A 219 19.85 -6.66 11.93
CA ILE A 219 20.04 -6.24 13.32
C ILE A 219 20.50 -4.78 13.40
N GLU A 220 21.42 -4.40 12.51
CA GLU A 220 21.93 -3.04 12.35
C GLU A 220 21.61 -2.44 10.99
N ARG A 221 21.74 -1.12 10.89
CA ARG A 221 21.65 -0.41 9.62
C ARG A 221 22.92 -0.62 8.79
N PRO A 222 22.84 -0.51 7.45
CA PRO A 222 24.01 -0.59 6.59
C PRO A 222 25.02 0.52 6.93
N LEU A 223 26.31 0.16 7.00
CA LEU A 223 27.40 1.06 7.37
C LEU A 223 27.44 2.33 6.52
N VAL A 224 27.15 2.22 5.22
CA VAL A 224 27.11 3.37 4.31
C VAL A 224 26.12 4.44 4.74
N VAL A 225 24.98 4.04 5.33
CA VAL A 225 23.94 4.98 5.75
C VAL A 225 24.37 5.70 7.04
N GLU A 226 25.00 4.99 7.97
CA GLU A 226 25.54 5.58 9.20
C GLU A 226 26.71 6.55 8.90
N ALA A 227 27.54 6.26 7.90
CA ALA A 227 28.68 7.12 7.54
C ALA A 227 28.28 8.53 7.04
N PHE A 228 27.11 8.69 6.40
CA PHE A 228 26.67 9.97 5.83
C PHE A 228 25.57 10.68 6.63
N ASN A 229 24.90 9.97 7.54
CA ASN A 229 23.80 10.50 8.32
C ASN A 229 23.90 10.05 9.78
N GLU A 230 25.10 10.20 10.33
CA GLU A 230 25.37 9.97 11.74
C GLU A 230 24.45 10.85 12.61
N ASP A 231 23.89 10.23 13.64
CA ASP A 231 22.86 10.82 14.47
C ASP A 231 21.75 11.46 13.63
N ALA A 232 20.98 10.58 12.98
CA ALA A 232 19.95 10.93 12.01
C ALA A 232 18.87 11.90 12.51
N ARG A 233 18.92 12.38 13.76
CA ARG A 233 17.97 13.33 14.35
C ARG A 233 18.63 14.66 14.67
N ARG A 234 17.90 15.75 14.39
CA ARG A 234 18.33 17.11 14.75
C ARG A 234 17.12 17.94 15.16
N LEU A 235 17.38 18.93 16.01
CA LEU A 235 16.42 20.00 16.29
C LEU A 235 16.20 20.80 15.01
N GLY A 236 14.95 20.95 14.59
CA GLY A 236 14.65 21.73 13.39
C GLY A 236 13.16 21.76 13.09
N ILE A 237 12.87 22.23 11.88
CA ILE A 237 11.54 22.34 11.32
C ILE A 237 11.48 21.48 10.05
N ALA A 238 10.43 20.68 9.91
CA ALA A 238 10.18 19.90 8.70
C ALA A 238 8.72 20.03 8.30
N ALA A 239 8.46 20.06 7.00
CA ALA A 239 7.12 20.03 6.45
C ALA A 239 7.03 18.98 5.34
N TYR A 240 5.89 18.30 5.24
CA TYR A 240 5.61 17.29 4.21
C TYR A 240 4.12 17.11 3.98
#